data_AF-A0A5P2C1R5-F1
#
_entry.id   AF-A0A5P2C1R5-F1
#
_cell.length_a   1.000
_cell.length_b   1.000
_cell.length_c   1.000
_cell.angle_alpha   90.00
_cell.angle_beta   90.00
_cell.angle_gamma   90.00
#
_symmetry.space_group_name_H-M   'P 1'
#
loop_
_entity.id
_entity.type
_entity.pdbx_description
1 polymer ?
#
loop_
_entity_poly.entity_id
_entity_poly.type
_entity_poly.pdbx_seq_one_letter_code
_entity_poly.pdbx_strand_id
1 'polypeptide(L)' 'MSTEPLAVWVFSPEAASQTVDGMLRTHQLGCLACRTEECEEGARMRRALRAVHTVLQGPEPPMPLGEVPQ' A
#
# COMPACT_ATOMS: atom_id res chain seq x y z
N MET A 1 20.98 2.55 -38.30
CA MET A 1 21.12 2.60 -36.83
C MET A 1 19.71 2.77 -36.28
N SER A 2 19.03 1.67 -35.95
CA SER A 2 17.69 1.73 -35.37
C SER A 2 17.81 2.00 -33.88
N THR A 3 17.34 3.16 -33.45
CA THR A 3 17.20 3.51 -32.04
C THR A 3 15.90 2.88 -31.56
N GLU A 4 15.97 1.68 -31.00
CA GLU A 4 14.84 1.09 -30.30
C GLU A 4 14.50 1.98 -29.09
N PRO A 5 13.25 2.45 -28.94
CA PRO A 5 12.88 3.23 -27.78
C PRO A 5 13.01 2.33 -26.55
N LEU A 6 13.91 2.70 -25.64
CA LEU A 6 13.99 2.11 -24.31
C LEU A 6 12.61 2.24 -23.68
N ALA A 7 11.89 1.13 -23.60
CA ALA A 7 10.58 1.09 -22.97
C ALA A 7 10.76 1.43 -21.49
N VAL A 8 10.55 2.70 -21.15
CA VAL A 8 10.40 3.14 -19.77
C VAL A 8 9.10 2.53 -19.30
N TRP A 9 9.19 1.49 -18.48
CA TRP A 9 8.05 0.96 -17.74
C TRP A 9 7.65 2.03 -16.74
N VAL A 10 6.70 2.88 -17.14
CA VAL A 10 6.18 3.93 -16.28
C VAL A 10 5.45 3.25 -15.14
N PHE A 11 6.03 3.35 -13.94
CA PHE A 11 5.34 2.94 -12.73
C PHE A 11 4.12 3.85 -12.54
N SER A 12 2.91 3.26 -12.55
CA SER A 12 1.68 3.97 -12.16
C SER A 12 1.33 3.63 -10.72
N PRO A 13 1.44 4.58 -9.79
CA PRO A 13 1.03 4.37 -8.40
C PRO A 13 -0.47 4.08 -8.27
N GLU A 14 -1.32 4.58 -9.17
CA GLU A 14 -2.75 4.27 -9.23
C GLU A 14 -3.01 2.81 -9.62
N ALA A 15 -2.26 2.28 -10.59
CA ALA A 15 -2.35 0.87 -10.96
C ALA A 15 -1.82 -0.04 -9.83
N ALA A 16 -0.77 0.41 -9.15
CA ALA A 16 -0.23 -0.29 -7.99
C ALA A 16 -1.23 -0.33 -6.82
N SER A 17 -1.93 0.79 -6.53
CA SER A 17 -2.92 0.83 -5.44
C SER A 17 -4.08 -0.12 -5.70
N GLN A 18 -4.62 -0.13 -6.91
CA GLN A 18 -5.70 -1.03 -7.31
C GLN A 18 -5.28 -2.50 -7.22
N THR A 19 -4.04 -2.80 -7.62
CA THR A 19 -3.49 -4.16 -7.57
C THR A 19 -3.34 -4.63 -6.13
N VAL A 20 -2.74 -3.82 -5.26
CA VAL A 20 -2.53 -4.17 -3.84
C VAL A 20 -3.86 -4.28 -3.09
N ASP A 21 -4.82 -3.39 -3.36
CA ASP A 21 -6.16 -3.47 -2.78
C ASP A 21 -6.89 -4.77 -3.20
N GLY A 22 -6.84 -5.11 -4.49
CA GLY A 22 -7.42 -6.36 -5.01
C GLY A 22 -6.80 -7.62 -4.38
N MET A 23 -5.46 -7.64 -4.24
CA MET A 23 -4.74 -8.73 -3.56
C MET A 23 -5.16 -8.84 -2.09
N LEU A 24 -5.21 -7.72 -1.37
CA LEU A 24 -5.59 -7.68 0.03
C LEU A 24 -7.02 -8.20 0.25
N ARG A 25 -7.99 -7.73 -0.54
CA ARG A 25 -9.38 -8.20 -0.46
C ARG A 25 -9.48 -9.70 -0.70
N THR A 26 -8.80 -10.20 -1.73
CA THR A 26 -8.78 -11.64 -2.03
C THR A 26 -8.18 -12.45 -0.89
N HIS A 27 -7.07 -11.96 -0.32
CA HIS A 27 -6.40 -12.59 0.82
C HIS A 27 -7.30 -12.63 2.07
N GLN A 28 -8.01 -11.53 2.36
CA GLN A 28 -8.94 -11.44 3.49
C GLN A 28 -10.13 -12.40 3.40
N LEU A 29 -10.58 -12.74 2.18
CA LEU A 29 -11.64 -13.74 2.00
C LEU A 29 -11.16 -15.15 2.37
N GLY A 30 -9.89 -15.47 2.12
CA GLY A 30 -9.30 -16.79 2.37
C GLY A 30 -8.60 -16.95 3.73
N CYS A 31 -8.29 -15.87 4.44
CA CYS A 31 -7.51 -15.89 5.67
C CYS A 31 -8.31 -15.37 6.87
N LEU A 32 -8.73 -16.26 7.77
CA LEU A 32 -9.44 -15.87 9.00
C LEU A 32 -8.59 -15.00 9.94
N ALA A 33 -7.28 -15.22 9.99
CA ALA A 33 -6.35 -14.42 10.79
C ALA A 33 -6.25 -12.96 10.31
N CYS A 34 -6.72 -12.65 9.09
CA CYS A 34 -6.86 -11.26 8.68
C CYS A 34 -7.98 -10.53 9.44
N ARG A 35 -9.00 -11.23 9.95
CA ARG A 35 -10.10 -10.64 10.72
C ARG A 35 -9.69 -10.26 12.15
N THR A 36 -8.73 -10.98 12.70
CA THR A 36 -8.16 -10.71 14.03
C THR A 36 -6.89 -9.87 13.97
N GLU A 37 -6.51 -9.40 12.77
CA GLU A 37 -5.28 -8.65 12.51
C GLU A 37 -3.95 -9.39 12.81
N GLU A 38 -4.01 -10.69 13.11
CA GLU A 38 -2.85 -11.54 13.42
C GLU A 38 -2.13 -12.08 12.17
N CYS A 39 -2.66 -11.79 10.97
CA CYS A 39 -2.03 -12.17 9.72
C CYS A 39 -0.91 -11.20 9.32
N GLU A 40 0.34 -11.68 9.36
CA GLU A 40 1.53 -10.93 8.97
C GLU A 40 1.51 -10.51 7.49
N GLU A 41 1.12 -11.41 6.58
CA GLU A 41 1.03 -11.08 5.15
C GLU A 41 -0.06 -10.03 4.89
N GLY A 42 -1.21 -10.14 5.55
CA GLY A 42 -2.24 -9.11 5.52
C GLY A 42 -1.73 -7.77 6.05
N ALA A 43 -0.94 -7.76 7.13
CA ALA A 43 -0.33 -6.55 7.67
C ALA A 43 0.68 -5.94 6.68
N ARG A 44 1.47 -6.77 5.99
CA ARG A 44 2.40 -6.35 4.93
C ARG A 44 1.67 -5.71 3.76
N MET A 45 0.60 -6.33 3.26
CA MET A 45 -0.23 -5.78 2.19
C MET A 45 -0.88 -4.44 2.59
N ARG A 46 -1.39 -4.32 3.82
CA ARG A 46 -1.93 -3.05 4.35
C ARG A 46 -0.86 -1.95 4.42
N ARG A 47 0.37 -2.27 4.84
CA ARG A 47 1.49 -1.32 4.83
C ARG A 47 1.84 -0.89 3.40
N ALA A 48 1.89 -1.82 2.47
CA ALA A 48 2.16 -1.52 1.06
C ALA A 48 1.08 -0.59 0.48
N LEU A 49 -0.20 -0.85 0.74
CA LEU A 49 -1.30 -0.01 0.29
C LEU A 49 -1.18 1.42 0.85
N ARG A 50 -0.87 1.56 2.15
CA ARG A 50 -0.62 2.89 2.76
C ARG A 50 0.55 3.63 2.13
N ALA A 51 1.64 2.92 1.83
CA ALA A 51 2.80 3.53 1.17
C ALA A 51 2.44 4.05 -0.22
N VAL A 52 1.67 3.28 -1.00
CA VAL A 52 1.21 3.73 -2.33
C VAL A 52 0.27 4.94 -2.20
N HIS A 53 -0.65 4.92 -1.23
CA HIS A 53 -1.53 6.07 -0.98
C HIS A 53 -0.75 7.32 -0.57
N THR A 54 0.32 7.16 0.23
CA THR A 54 1.21 8.27 0.60
C THR A 54 1.88 8.89 -0.63
N VAL A 55 2.28 8.07 -1.61
CA VAL A 55 2.83 8.58 -2.89
C VAL A 55 1.76 9.35 -3.68
N LEU A 56 0.52 8.84 -3.69
CA LEU A 56 -0.58 9.45 -4.44
C LEU A 56 -1.13 10.75 -3.82
N GLN A 57 -1.24 10.79 -2.50
CA GLN A 57 -1.96 11.85 -1.77
C GLN A 57 -1.03 12.79 -0.99
N GLY A 58 0.27 12.50 -0.96
CA GLY A 58 1.22 13.15 -0.07
C GLY A 58 1.23 12.53 1.33
N PRO A 59 2.25 12.85 2.14
CA PRO A 59 2.34 12.38 3.52
C PRO A 59 1.19 12.91 4.35
N GLU A 60 0.53 12.01 5.09
CA GLU A 60 -0.45 12.38 6.09
C GLU A 60 0.27 13.20 7.18
N PRO A 61 -0.23 14.40 7.56
CA PRO A 61 0.41 15.20 8.59
C PRO A 61 0.43 14.40 9.91
N PRO A 62 1.54 14.45 10.68
CA PRO A 62 1.60 13.74 11.95
C PRO A 62 0.46 14.21 12.85
N MET A 63 -0.39 13.28 13.30
CA MET A 63 -1.37 13.59 14.33
C MET A 63 -0.63 14.14 15.55
N PRO A 64 -1.08 15.25 16.16
CA PRO A 64 -0.50 15.72 17.40
C PRO A 64 -0.67 14.60 18.43
N LEU A 65 0.45 14.01 18.84
CA LEU A 65 0.50 13.17 20.04
C LEU A 65 0.07 14.08 21.17
N GLY A 66 -1.16 13.91 21.64
CA GLY A 66 -1.68 14.63 22.81
C GLY A 66 -0.65 14.56 23.93
N GLU A 67 -0.36 15.71 24.53
CA GLU A 67 0.61 15.90 25.59
C GLU A 67 0.55 14.73 26.58
N VAL A 68 1.66 13.99 26.69
CA VAL A 68 1.88 13.07 27.79
C VAL A 68 1.91 13.95 29.05
N PRO A 69 0.98 13.80 30.01
CA PRO A 69 1.09 14.54 31.26
C PRO A 69 2.34 14.03 31.98
N GLN A 70 3.25 14.96 32.29
CA GLN A 70 4.38 14.70 33.20
C GLN A 70 3.89 14.43 34.63
#